data_AF-A0ABD4BMA6-F1
#
_entry.id   AF-A0ABD4BMA6-F1
#
_cell.length_a   1.000
_cell.length_b   1.000
_cell.length_c   1.000
_cell.angle_alpha   90.00
_cell.angle_beta   90.00
_cell.angle_gamma   90.00
#
_symmetry.space_group_name_H-M   'P 1'
#
loop_
_entity.id
_entity.type
_entity.pdbx_description
1 polymer ?
#
loop_
_entity_poly.entity_id
_entity_poly.type
_entity_poly.pdbx_seq_one_letter_code
_entity_poly.pdbx_strand_id
1 'polypeptide(L)'
;MKMNSEARAMELKESMHPKPKSDEDALIVELRIEFALLNKIEQLRQIAEDTSKKKPNRKAARAAIKEAKKASKKTPSKTIKAPPKLAPKAIAPGGEWLKKFCWRCNAKFSVHSTWERPPSMCKVCTKYIDETYLPCAPDRTRSVGWVHIVGGGAPGLGKR
;
A
#
# COMPACT_ATOMS: atom_id res chain seq x y z
N MET A 1 -32.07 -40.68 24.25
CA MET A 1 -31.98 -39.41 23.49
C MET A 1 -31.55 -38.29 24.42
N LYS A 2 -30.27 -37.88 24.38
CA LYS A 2 -29.77 -36.61 24.92
C LYS A 2 -28.57 -36.21 24.05
N MET A 3 -28.66 -35.00 23.51
CA MET A 3 -27.64 -34.36 22.69
C MET A 3 -26.40 -34.03 23.52
N ASN A 4 -25.23 -34.01 22.86
CA ASN A 4 -24.02 -33.23 23.14
C ASN A 4 -23.19 -33.36 21.83
N SER A 5 -23.24 -32.51 20.80
CA SER A 5 -22.94 -31.08 20.72
C SER A 5 -21.72 -30.64 21.55
N GLU A 6 -20.50 -31.11 21.23
CA GLU A 6 -19.23 -30.44 21.60
C GLU A 6 -17.95 -31.13 21.10
N ALA A 7 -17.90 -31.60 19.84
CA ALA A 7 -16.64 -32.15 19.29
C ALA A 7 -16.36 -31.68 17.86
N ARG A 8 -16.78 -30.45 17.53
CA ARG A 8 -16.34 -29.78 16.30
C ARG A 8 -15.11 -28.90 16.59
N ALA A 9 -14.14 -29.48 17.30
CA ALA A 9 -12.77 -28.99 17.31
C ALA A 9 -12.26 -29.14 15.88
N MET A 10 -12.36 -28.06 15.10
CA MET A 10 -11.55 -27.91 13.90
C MET A 10 -10.11 -27.87 14.38
N GLU A 11 -9.52 -29.06 14.41
CA GLU A 11 -8.10 -29.30 14.40
C GLU A 11 -7.52 -28.43 13.28
N LEU A 12 -7.01 -27.27 13.68
CA LEU A 12 -6.02 -26.52 12.92
C LEU A 12 -4.89 -27.52 12.72
N LYS A 13 -4.91 -28.23 11.59
CA LYS A 13 -3.76 -29.02 11.11
C LYS A 13 -2.57 -28.09 11.21
N GLU A 14 -1.76 -28.33 12.23
CA GLU A 14 -0.53 -27.60 12.50
C GLU A 14 0.23 -27.65 11.18
N SER A 15 0.43 -26.48 10.56
CA SER A 15 1.05 -26.41 9.24
C SER A 15 2.35 -27.20 9.30
N MET A 16 2.54 -28.14 8.37
CA MET A 16 3.68 -29.07 8.27
C MET A 16 5.02 -28.36 7.97
N HIS A 17 5.21 -27.15 8.49
CA HIS A 17 6.44 -26.42 8.40
C HIS A 17 7.22 -26.73 9.67
N PRO A 18 8.41 -27.36 9.57
CA PRO A 18 9.25 -27.58 10.73
C PRO A 18 9.48 -26.24 11.42
N LYS A 19 9.19 -26.17 12.73
CA LYS A 19 9.47 -24.97 13.53
C LYS A 19 10.97 -24.70 13.41
N PRO A 20 11.39 -23.49 13.03
CA PRO A 20 12.80 -23.17 12.80
C PRO A 20 13.57 -23.46 14.10
N LYS A 21 14.61 -24.27 14.00
CA LYS A 21 15.42 -24.68 15.17
C LYS A 21 16.63 -23.78 15.37
N SER A 22 17.02 -23.05 14.32
CA SER A 22 18.12 -22.08 14.29
C SER A 22 17.63 -20.73 13.75
N ASP A 23 18.38 -19.66 14.04
CA ASP A 23 18.10 -18.33 13.51
C ASP A 23 18.19 -18.29 11.97
N GLU A 24 19.05 -19.12 11.37
CA GLU A 24 19.16 -19.29 9.93
C GLU A 24 17.87 -19.87 9.32
N ASP A 25 17.26 -20.87 9.97
CA ASP A 25 15.99 -21.44 9.54
C ASP A 25 14.86 -20.40 9.60
N ALA A 26 14.88 -19.51 10.62
CA ALA A 26 13.91 -18.44 10.76
C ALA A 26 14.03 -17.41 9.61
N LEU A 27 15.26 -16.99 9.29
CA LEU A 27 15.53 -16.10 8.15
C LEU A 27 15.08 -16.72 6.82
N ILE A 28 15.31 -18.02 6.62
CA ILE A 28 14.84 -18.72 5.41
C ILE A 28 13.32 -18.72 5.32
N VAL A 29 12.61 -18.90 6.43
CA VAL A 29 11.14 -18.84 6.46
C VAL A 29 10.66 -17.43 6.13
N GLU A 30 11.27 -16.40 6.71
CA GLU A 30 10.94 -15.00 6.42
C GLU A 30 11.14 -14.66 4.94
N LEU A 31 12.30 -15.02 4.37
CA LEU A 31 12.59 -14.81 2.95
C LEU A 31 11.58 -15.51 2.03
N ARG A 32 11.12 -16.72 2.39
CA ARG A 32 10.08 -17.42 1.61
C ARG A 32 8.75 -16.68 1.66
N ILE A 33 8.40 -16.09 2.80
CA ILE A 33 7.18 -15.29 2.95
C ILE A 33 7.29 -14.00 2.11
N GLU A 34 8.41 -13.29 2.20
CA GLU A 34 8.66 -12.10 1.40
C GLU A 34 8.60 -12.39 -0.10
N PHE A 35 9.21 -13.49 -0.53
CA PHE A 35 9.17 -13.91 -1.92
C PHE A 35 7.74 -14.25 -2.39
N ALA A 36 6.96 -14.93 -1.55
CA ALA A 36 5.55 -15.19 -1.84
C ALA A 36 4.73 -13.89 -1.95
N LEU A 37 5.03 -12.89 -1.12
CA LEU A 37 4.39 -11.57 -1.20
C LEU A 37 4.76 -10.84 -2.49
N LEU A 38 6.03 -10.86 -2.90
CA LEU A 38 6.49 -10.24 -4.15
C LEU A 38 5.80 -10.87 -5.37
N ASN A 39 5.74 -12.20 -5.45
CA ASN A 39 5.04 -12.90 -6.52
C ASN A 39 3.55 -12.52 -6.58
N LYS A 40 2.90 -12.37 -5.42
CA LYS A 40 1.50 -11.94 -5.35
C LYS A 40 1.32 -10.50 -5.84
N ILE A 41 2.25 -9.60 -5.49
CA ILE A 41 2.22 -8.21 -5.97
C ILE A 41 2.35 -8.18 -7.50
N GLU A 42 3.27 -8.97 -8.06
CA GLU A 42 3.47 -9.04 -9.50
C GLU A 42 2.24 -9.58 -10.23
N GLN A 43 1.64 -10.67 -9.74
CA GLN A 43 0.38 -11.19 -10.27
C GLN A 43 -0.74 -10.14 -10.26
N LEU A 44 -0.87 -9.37 -9.17
CA LEU A 44 -1.87 -8.31 -9.08
C LEU A 44 -1.62 -7.19 -10.10
N ARG A 45 -0.35 -6.84 -10.35
CA ARG A 45 0.01 -5.88 -11.40
C ARG A 45 -0.35 -6.39 -12.79
N GLN A 46 -0.05 -7.67 -13.09
CA GLN A 46 -0.43 -8.29 -14.36
C GLN A 46 -1.95 -8.29 -14.56
N ILE A 47 -2.73 -8.63 -13.53
CA ILE A 47 -4.20 -8.55 -13.58
C ILE A 47 -4.67 -7.11 -13.83
N ALA A 48 -4.07 -6.12 -13.18
CA ALA A 48 -4.39 -4.71 -13.41
C ALA A 48 -4.09 -4.28 -14.85
N GLU A 49 -2.96 -4.70 -15.41
CA GLU A 49 -2.63 -4.47 -16.81
C GLU A 49 -3.62 -5.16 -17.76
N ASP A 50 -3.95 -6.42 -17.53
CA ASP A 50 -4.88 -7.17 -18.38
C ASP A 50 -6.27 -6.57 -18.35
N THR A 51 -6.75 -6.13 -17.18
CA THR A 51 -8.03 -5.44 -17.05
C THR A 51 -8.01 -4.04 -17.68
N SER A 52 -6.86 -3.36 -17.70
CA SER A 52 -6.70 -2.10 -18.43
C SER A 52 -6.76 -2.29 -19.94
N LYS A 53 -6.15 -3.39 -20.45
CA LYS A 53 -6.10 -3.74 -21.87
C LYS A 53 -7.45 -4.32 -22.36
N LYS A 54 -8.12 -5.10 -21.52
CA LYS A 54 -9.40 -5.78 -21.82
C LYS A 54 -10.51 -5.18 -20.95
N LYS A 55 -11.21 -4.16 -21.47
CA LYS A 55 -12.43 -3.65 -20.84
C LYS A 55 -13.47 -4.79 -20.80
N PRO A 56 -13.91 -5.26 -19.61
CA PRO A 56 -14.89 -6.33 -19.55
C PRO A 56 -16.20 -5.85 -20.18
N ASN A 57 -16.84 -6.73 -20.95
CA ASN A 57 -18.17 -6.46 -21.49
C ASN A 57 -19.12 -6.08 -20.33
N ARG A 58 -19.95 -5.06 -20.54
CA ARG A 58 -20.89 -4.48 -19.55
C ARG A 58 -21.70 -5.55 -18.77
N LYS A 59 -22.01 -6.68 -19.42
CA LYS A 59 -22.71 -7.81 -18.79
C LYS A 59 -21.84 -8.57 -17.77
N ALA A 60 -20.57 -8.81 -18.08
CA ALA A 60 -19.61 -9.47 -17.19
C ALA A 60 -19.28 -8.60 -15.96
N ALA A 61 -19.11 -7.29 -16.15
CA ALA A 61 -18.89 -6.35 -15.05
C ALA A 61 -20.08 -6.32 -14.07
N ARG A 62 -21.32 -6.29 -14.59
CA ARG A 62 -22.53 -6.34 -13.76
C ARG A 62 -22.69 -7.67 -13.01
N ALA A 63 -22.27 -8.79 -13.61
CA ALA A 63 -22.27 -10.10 -12.95
C ALA A 63 -21.25 -10.15 -11.80
N ALA A 64 -20.01 -9.69 -12.05
CA ALA A 64 -18.97 -9.62 -11.02
C ALA A 64 -19.38 -8.75 -9.82
N ILE A 65 -20.04 -7.60 -10.05
CA ILE A 65 -20.56 -6.75 -8.96
C ILE A 65 -21.66 -7.46 -8.16
N LYS A 66 -22.54 -8.23 -8.82
CA LYS A 66 -23.58 -9.01 -8.12
C LYS A 66 -22.95 -10.13 -7.27
N GLU A 67 -21.94 -10.82 -7.78
CA GLU A 67 -21.24 -11.87 -7.03
C GLU A 67 -20.42 -11.29 -5.87
N ALA A 68 -19.73 -10.16 -6.06
CA ALA A 68 -19.04 -9.46 -4.98
C ALA A 68 -20.00 -9.04 -3.84
N LYS A 69 -21.20 -8.54 -4.18
CA LYS A 69 -22.24 -8.20 -3.20
C LYS A 69 -22.85 -9.42 -2.50
N LYS A 70 -22.86 -10.60 -3.15
CA LYS A 70 -23.29 -11.86 -2.53
C LYS A 70 -22.20 -12.42 -1.61
N ALA A 71 -20.93 -12.33 -2.01
CA ALA A 71 -19.79 -12.74 -1.19
C ALA A 71 -19.65 -11.88 0.07
N SER A 72 -19.87 -10.56 -0.04
CA SER A 72 -19.85 -9.64 1.10
C SER A 72 -21.02 -9.85 2.08
N LYS A 73 -22.13 -10.46 1.64
CA LYS A 73 -23.27 -10.82 2.50
C LYS A 73 -23.08 -12.12 3.27
N LYS A 74 -22.16 -13.00 2.85
CA LYS A 74 -21.95 -14.34 3.43
C LYS A 74 -20.85 -14.40 4.48
N THR A 75 -20.13 -13.31 4.70
CA THR A 75 -19.13 -13.19 5.76
C THR A 75 -19.68 -12.29 6.87
N PRO A 76 -19.78 -12.76 8.13
CA PRO A 76 -20.08 -11.85 9.23
C PRO A 76 -18.90 -10.88 9.31
N SER A 77 -19.16 -9.61 9.00
CA SER A 77 -18.18 -8.55 9.14
C SER A 77 -17.77 -8.50 10.61
N LYS A 78 -16.59 -9.02 10.95
CA LYS A 78 -15.93 -8.65 12.19
C LYS A 78 -15.65 -7.16 12.04
N THR A 79 -16.49 -6.34 12.65
CA THR A 79 -16.42 -4.89 12.63
C THR A 79 -15.12 -4.49 13.30
N ILE A 80 -14.03 -4.45 12.55
CA ILE A 80 -12.88 -3.62 12.92
C ILE A 80 -13.44 -2.22 12.78
N LYS A 81 -13.85 -1.64 13.91
CA LYS A 81 -14.21 -0.23 14.01
C LYS A 81 -13.10 0.52 13.30
N ALA A 82 -13.44 1.28 12.27
CA ALA A 82 -12.53 2.23 11.68
C ALA A 82 -11.90 3.03 12.83
N PRO A 83 -10.58 3.28 12.82
CA PRO A 83 -9.99 4.16 13.82
C PRO A 83 -10.82 5.45 13.81
N PRO A 84 -11.24 5.95 14.98
CA PRO A 84 -12.07 7.14 15.03
C PRO A 84 -11.36 8.21 14.21
N LYS A 85 -12.04 8.71 13.16
CA LYS A 85 -11.63 9.96 12.53
C LYS A 85 -11.58 10.97 13.66
N LEU A 86 -10.37 11.29 14.11
CA LEU A 86 -10.14 12.38 15.05
C LEU A 86 -10.72 13.60 14.37
N ALA A 87 -11.93 13.98 14.76
CA ALA A 87 -12.51 15.25 14.39
C ALA A 87 -11.45 16.32 14.69
N PRO A 88 -11.24 17.31 13.80
CA PRO A 88 -10.39 18.43 14.13
C PRO A 88 -11.00 19.09 15.37
N LYS A 89 -10.37 18.88 16.54
CA LYS A 89 -10.76 19.58 17.77
C LYS A 89 -10.62 21.06 17.47
N ALA A 90 -11.71 21.80 17.70
CA ALA A 90 -11.76 23.24 17.54
C ALA A 90 -10.53 23.88 18.22
N ILE A 91 -9.84 24.70 17.46
CA ILE A 91 -8.67 25.47 17.90
C ILE A 91 -9.19 26.46 18.95
N ALA A 92 -8.86 26.23 20.22
CA ALA A 92 -9.08 27.24 21.25
C ALA A 92 -8.23 28.48 20.91
N PRO A 93 -8.76 29.70 21.04
CA PRO A 93 -8.06 30.93 20.65
C PRO A 93 -6.88 31.32 21.57
N GLY A 94 -6.58 30.51 22.60
CA GLY A 94 -5.36 30.62 23.39
C GLY A 94 -4.33 29.61 22.86
N GLY A 95 -3.28 30.12 22.22
CA GLY A 95 -2.21 29.31 21.65
C GLY A 95 -1.58 28.35 22.66
N GLU A 96 -1.84 27.06 22.52
CA GLU A 96 -1.26 26.02 23.36
C GLU A 96 -0.17 25.27 22.58
N TRP A 97 0.89 24.86 23.26
CA TRP A 97 1.91 23.99 22.72
C TRP A 97 1.40 22.54 22.69
N LEU A 98 0.99 22.06 21.53
CA LEU A 98 0.60 20.67 21.32
C LEU A 98 1.81 19.78 21.10
N LYS A 99 1.81 18.62 21.75
CA LYS A 99 2.77 17.55 21.48
C LYS A 99 2.30 16.73 20.27
N LYS A 100 3.12 16.68 19.24
CA LYS A 100 2.91 15.88 18.01
C LYS A 100 4.04 14.86 17.85
N PHE A 101 3.80 13.84 17.04
CA PHE A 101 4.79 12.81 16.71
C PHE A 101 5.39 13.08 15.33
N CYS A 102 6.70 12.91 15.21
CA CYS A 102 7.43 13.01 13.94
C CYS A 102 7.04 11.86 13.02
N TRP A 103 6.60 12.16 11.81
CA TRP A 103 6.19 11.13 10.85
C TRP A 103 7.31 10.13 10.48
N ARG A 104 8.59 10.54 10.54
CA ARG A 104 9.72 9.71 10.12
C ARG A 104 10.32 8.87 11.25
N CYS A 105 10.60 9.49 12.40
CA CYS A 105 11.28 8.83 13.52
C CYS A 105 10.40 8.59 14.75
N ASN A 106 9.10 8.95 14.69
CA ASN A 106 8.15 8.86 15.79
C ASN A 106 8.55 9.62 17.08
N ALA A 107 9.57 10.49 17.02
CA ALA A 107 9.95 11.35 18.13
C ALA A 107 8.84 12.37 18.46
N LYS A 108 8.66 12.69 19.74
CA LYS A 108 7.70 13.70 20.21
C LYS A 108 8.31 15.09 20.07
N PHE A 109 7.56 16.04 19.50
CA PHE A 109 7.96 17.45 19.43
C PHE A 109 6.76 18.38 19.64
N SER A 110 7.03 19.62 20.07
CA SER A 110 6.01 20.62 20.38
C SER A 110 5.73 21.53 19.18
N VAL A 111 4.45 21.80 18.95
CA VAL A 111 3.93 22.62 17.86
C VAL A 111 2.86 23.55 18.43
N HIS A 112 2.86 24.80 18.00
CA HIS A 112 1.87 25.77 18.45
C HIS A 112 0.51 25.57 17.75
N SER A 113 -0.61 25.60 18.47
CA SER A 113 -1.96 25.38 17.90
C SER A 113 -2.35 26.39 16.82
N THR A 114 -1.83 27.61 16.89
CA THR A 114 -2.22 28.69 15.97
C THR A 114 -1.45 28.67 14.65
N TRP A 115 -0.50 27.76 14.46
CA TRP A 115 0.20 27.65 13.18
C TRP A 115 -0.75 27.10 12.11
N GLU A 116 -0.94 27.83 11.02
CA GLU A 116 -1.77 27.39 9.88
C GLU A 116 -1.20 26.15 9.19
N ARG A 117 0.15 26.06 9.14
CA ARG A 117 0.89 24.96 8.50
C ARG A 117 1.96 24.42 9.45
N PRO A 118 1.57 23.65 10.47
CA PRO A 118 2.52 23.11 11.41
C PRO A 118 3.41 22.05 10.74
N PRO A 119 4.71 21.98 11.10
CA PRO A 119 5.60 20.95 10.58
C PRO A 119 5.15 19.56 11.06
N SER A 120 5.24 18.58 10.17
CA SER A 120 4.93 17.16 10.46
C SER A 120 6.14 16.36 10.94
N MET A 121 7.33 16.98 10.92
CA MET A 121 8.61 16.34 11.20
C MET A 121 9.40 17.11 12.25
N CYS A 122 10.21 16.39 13.03
CA CYS A 122 11.10 17.01 14.00
C CYS A 122 12.30 17.69 13.31
N LYS A 123 12.92 18.64 14.01
CA LYS A 123 14.06 19.43 13.51
C LYS A 123 15.18 18.57 12.90
N VAL A 124 15.48 17.42 13.51
CA VAL A 124 16.52 16.49 13.01
C VAL A 124 16.14 15.90 11.66
N CYS A 125 14.91 15.41 11.53
CA CYS A 125 14.46 14.78 10.30
C CYS A 125 14.22 15.78 9.16
N THR A 126 13.74 16.99 9.49
CA THR A 126 13.61 18.08 8.52
C THR A 126 14.99 18.45 7.96
N LYS A 127 15.99 18.63 8.83
CA LYS A 127 17.37 18.95 8.43
C LYS A 127 17.96 17.90 7.47
N TYR A 128 17.75 16.61 7.74
CA TYR A 128 18.23 15.55 6.84
C TYR A 128 17.56 15.62 5.47
N ILE A 129 16.25 15.92 5.41
CA ILE A 129 15.56 16.09 4.13
C ILE A 129 16.08 17.32 3.40
N ASP A 130 16.27 18.45 4.09
CA ASP A 130 16.80 19.66 3.47
C ASP A 130 18.24 19.46 2.97
N GLU A 131 19.07 18.69 3.69
CA GLU A 131 20.44 18.34 3.27
C GLU A 131 20.46 17.34 2.10
N THR A 132 19.47 16.45 2.02
CA THR A 132 19.32 15.50 0.90
C THR A 132 18.41 16.03 -0.20
N TYR A 133 17.86 17.23 -0.04
CA TYR A 133 17.10 17.94 -1.04
C TYR A 133 18.10 18.45 -2.07
N LEU A 134 18.38 17.61 -3.06
CA LEU A 134 18.83 18.12 -4.33
C LEU A 134 17.65 18.94 -4.87
N PRO A 135 17.79 20.26 -5.09
CA PRO A 135 16.77 20.98 -5.82
C PRO A 135 16.55 20.21 -7.12
N CYS A 136 15.32 19.74 -7.35
CA CYS A 136 14.91 19.42 -8.70
C CYS A 136 15.27 20.67 -9.50
N ALA A 137 16.30 20.57 -10.34
CA ALA A 137 16.82 21.71 -11.06
C ALA A 137 15.63 22.46 -11.68
N PRO A 138 15.57 23.80 -11.57
CA PRO A 138 14.52 24.58 -12.24
C PRO A 138 14.52 24.32 -13.76
N ASP A 139 15.58 23.70 -14.27
CA ASP A 139 15.81 23.36 -15.67
C ASP A 139 15.67 21.86 -16.03
N ARG A 140 15.01 21.05 -15.18
CA ARG A 140 14.33 19.86 -15.71
C ARG A 140 13.04 20.32 -16.37
N THR A 141 13.17 20.92 -17.55
CA THR A 141 12.10 20.87 -18.53
C THR A 141 11.61 19.41 -18.57
N ARG A 142 10.29 19.20 -18.48
CA ARG A 142 9.70 17.96 -19.02
C ARG A 142 10.40 17.73 -20.34
N SER A 143 10.88 16.53 -20.65
CA SER A 143 11.43 16.29 -21.99
C SER A 143 10.37 16.70 -23.02
N VAL A 144 10.48 17.91 -23.57
CA VAL A 144 9.61 18.45 -24.62
C VAL A 144 10.14 17.94 -25.96
N GLY A 145 10.52 16.66 -25.98
CA GLY A 145 10.80 15.95 -27.22
C GLY A 145 9.49 15.35 -27.66
N TRP A 146 8.82 15.98 -28.63
CA TRP A 146 7.79 15.27 -29.37
C TRP A 146 8.50 14.24 -30.24
N VAL A 147 8.49 12.98 -29.80
CA VAL A 147 8.98 11.89 -30.63
C VAL A 147 7.91 11.61 -31.68
N HIS A 148 8.13 12.09 -32.91
CA HIS A 148 7.38 11.67 -34.09
C HIS A 148 7.92 10.33 -34.57
N ILE A 149 7.20 9.25 -34.28
CA ILE A 149 7.44 7.96 -34.92
C ILE A 149 6.81 8.03 -36.32
N VAL A 150 7.62 8.37 -37.32
CA VAL A 150 7.20 8.28 -38.73
C VAL A 150 7.25 6.82 -39.19
N GLY A 151 6.14 6.34 -39.74
CA GLY A 151 6.09 5.09 -40.50
C GLY A 151 6.73 5.29 -41.86
N GLY A 152 8.07 5.33 -41.91
CA GLY A 152 8.86 5.24 -43.13
C GLY A 152 9.60 3.91 -43.14
N GLY A 153 9.49 3.15 -44.24
CA GLY A 153 10.01 1.79 -44.40
C GLY A 153 11.51 1.59 -44.11
N ALA A 154 11.88 0.31 -44.01
CA ALA A 154 13.05 -0.26 -43.36
C ALA A 154 14.40 0.46 -43.59
N PRO A 155 15.21 0.68 -42.53
CA PRO A 155 16.55 1.21 -42.66
C PRO A 155 17.50 0.12 -43.20
N GLY A 156 17.71 0.13 -44.51
CA GLY A 156 19.03 -0.15 -45.10
C GLY A 156 19.51 -1.60 -45.15
N LEU A 157 18.73 -2.54 -45.72
CA LEU A 157 19.25 -3.84 -46.17
C LEU A 157 18.74 -4.17 -47.58
N GLY A 158 19.50 -3.83 -48.62
CA GLY A 158 19.11 -4.07 -50.02
C GLY A 158 20.09 -3.56 -51.08
N LYS A 159 21.38 -3.89 -50.96
CA LYS A 159 22.28 -4.04 -52.11
C LYS A 159 23.22 -5.22 -51.87
N ARG A 160 22.80 -6.40 -52.33
CA ARG A 160 23.56 -7.50 -52.97
C ARG A 160 22.61 -8.68 -53.13
#